data_AF-A0A969B9Q0-F1
#
_entry.id   AF-A0A969B9Q0-F1
#
_cell.length_a   1.000
_cell.length_b   1.000
_cell.length_c   1.000
_cell.angle_alpha   90.00
_cell.angle_beta   90.00
_cell.angle_gamma   90.00
#
_symmetry.space_group_name_H-M   'P 1'
#
loop_
_entity.id
_entity.type
_entity.pdbx_description
1 polymer ?
#
loop_
_entity_poly.entity_id
_entity_poly.type
_entity_poly.pdbx_seq_one_letter_code
_entity_poly.pdbx_strand_id
1 'polypeptide(L)'
;MWGWSNSTVTQNTGLINGLNYVDTIKSFMKDYPDVTFVLTTPPSLSRYPKAEEFDSKATDKYDYGTFQADSVIKRFAIDNDLWLYDFYALSTHDPDGNNYGSVKDDLTYDNQRRPLDDASYAEYGTHAAKNWGLDWMAANPTAENTLMSANEICERCDHSDGDGTNYRGNTANSRLQCVMKGKAAWWLWARLAGWGGPDGGGSQTSALEKKIKVAVYPNPTNGIMMVETLNLQAKEMQMHIFDLAGKEILSLQQELASNAETITTDLSALPEGLYIYQAVIGSNVETGKIRID
;
A
#
# COMPACT_ATOMS: atom_id res chain seq x y z
N MET A 1 13.21 -3.54 -13.26
CA MET A 1 12.40 -3.71 -12.03
C MET A 1 13.37 -3.78 -10.87
N TRP A 2 13.30 -2.83 -9.93
CA TRP A 2 14.15 -2.86 -8.74
C TRP A 2 13.36 -3.50 -7.60
N GLY A 3 13.69 -4.76 -7.31
CA GLY A 3 13.01 -5.53 -6.28
C GLY A 3 13.36 -5.02 -4.89
N TRP A 4 12.34 -4.90 -4.05
CA TRP A 4 12.53 -4.75 -2.62
C TRP A 4 13.13 -6.04 -2.05
N SER A 5 14.40 -6.00 -1.62
CA SER A 5 15.04 -7.14 -0.94
C SER A 5 15.10 -6.91 0.56
N ASN A 6 14.31 -7.69 1.30
CA ASN A 6 14.02 -7.51 2.71
C ASN A 6 15.12 -8.01 3.68
N SER A 7 16.37 -7.60 3.54
CA SER A 7 17.37 -8.16 4.45
C SER A 7 17.21 -7.73 5.92
N THR A 8 16.42 -6.68 6.25
CA THR A 8 16.28 -6.19 7.65
C THR A 8 15.05 -5.29 7.92
N VAL A 9 13.80 -5.77 7.78
CA VAL A 9 12.65 -5.08 8.42
C VAL A 9 12.48 -5.58 9.85
N THR A 10 12.73 -4.68 10.82
CA THR A 10 12.24 -4.79 12.20
C THR A 10 11.33 -3.58 12.49
N GLN A 11 10.62 -3.56 13.62
CA GLN A 11 9.58 -2.56 14.00
C GLN A 11 9.85 -1.11 13.64
N ASN A 12 11.10 -0.66 13.82
CA ASN A 12 11.46 0.74 13.64
C ASN A 12 12.03 1.03 12.25
N THR A 13 12.21 0.02 11.41
CA THR A 13 12.80 0.17 10.09
C THR A 13 11.80 -0.02 8.96
N GLY A 14 10.54 -0.40 9.18
CA GLY A 14 9.56 -0.54 8.09
C GLY A 14 9.35 0.76 7.30
N LEU A 15 8.91 1.82 7.98
CA LEU A 15 8.82 3.16 7.43
C LEU A 15 10.17 3.65 6.88
N ILE A 16 11.26 3.50 7.65
CA ILE A 16 12.60 3.94 7.24
C ILE A 16 13.07 3.19 5.98
N ASN A 17 12.78 1.90 5.86
CA ASN A 17 13.15 1.08 4.71
C ASN A 17 12.30 1.43 3.49
N GLY A 18 11.01 1.73 3.68
CA GLY A 18 10.15 2.27 2.63
C GLY A 18 10.66 3.62 2.12
N LEU A 19 11.03 4.52 3.04
CA LEU A 19 11.64 5.82 2.71
C LEU A 19 12.99 5.67 2.02
N ASN A 20 13.89 4.83 2.54
CA ASN A 20 15.20 4.57 1.94
C ASN A 20 15.07 3.95 0.54
N TYR A 21 14.12 3.03 0.34
CA TYR A 21 13.81 2.48 -0.97
C TYR A 21 13.37 3.61 -1.92
N VAL A 22 12.41 4.43 -1.50
CA VAL A 22 11.94 5.58 -2.27
C VAL A 22 13.06 6.56 -2.60
N ASP A 23 13.92 6.92 -1.64
CA ASP A 23 15.02 7.86 -1.85
C ASP A 23 16.09 7.29 -2.79
N THR A 24 16.35 5.98 -2.71
CA THR A 24 17.21 5.29 -3.67
C THR A 24 16.63 5.35 -5.09
N ILE A 25 15.32 5.09 -5.22
CA ILE A 25 14.62 5.21 -6.50
C ILE A 25 14.67 6.66 -7.02
N LYS A 26 14.47 7.67 -6.19
CA LYS A 26 14.61 9.09 -6.58
C LYS A 26 16.01 9.39 -7.12
N SER A 27 17.06 8.86 -6.48
CA SER A 27 18.44 9.03 -6.99
C SER A 27 18.59 8.39 -8.36
N PHE A 28 18.09 7.17 -8.55
CA PHE A 28 18.17 6.52 -9.86
C PHE A 28 17.33 7.22 -10.94
N MET A 29 16.15 7.73 -10.61
CA MET A 29 15.34 8.51 -11.55
C MET A 29 16.05 9.78 -12.00
N LYS A 30 16.83 10.40 -11.10
CA LYS A 30 17.66 11.56 -11.43
C LYS A 30 18.84 11.17 -12.34
N ASP A 31 19.52 10.08 -12.01
CA ASP A 31 20.72 9.65 -12.73
C ASP A 31 20.39 8.99 -14.09
N TYR A 32 19.19 8.44 -14.24
CA TYR A 32 18.73 7.71 -15.42
C TYR A 32 17.32 8.17 -15.87
N PRO A 33 17.16 9.42 -16.36
CA PRO A 33 15.85 9.98 -16.67
C PRO A 33 15.11 9.28 -17.82
N ASP A 34 15.82 8.57 -18.70
CA ASP A 34 15.24 7.84 -19.83
C ASP A 34 14.82 6.40 -19.47
N VAL A 35 15.03 5.97 -18.23
CA VAL A 35 14.68 4.63 -17.77
C VAL A 35 13.28 4.64 -17.15
N THR A 36 12.43 3.71 -17.57
CA THR A 36 11.15 3.46 -16.90
C THR A 36 11.36 2.63 -15.63
N PHE A 37 11.02 3.21 -14.48
CA PHE A 37 11.09 2.52 -13.19
C PHE A 37 9.76 1.83 -12.87
N VAL A 38 9.88 0.59 -12.38
CA VAL A 38 8.78 -0.18 -11.79
C VAL A 38 9.14 -0.42 -10.34
N LEU A 39 8.29 0.09 -9.44
CA LEU A 39 8.41 -0.09 -8.01
C LEU A 39 7.76 -1.39 -7.58
N THR A 40 8.23 -1.95 -6.47
CA THR A 40 7.67 -3.16 -5.88
C THR A 40 7.37 -2.94 -4.42
N THR A 41 6.16 -3.27 -3.96
CA THR A 41 5.86 -3.28 -2.52
C THR A 41 6.46 -4.54 -1.86
N PRO A 42 6.63 -4.55 -0.53
CA PRO A 42 6.96 -5.78 0.17
C PRO A 42 5.81 -6.80 0.09
N PRO A 43 6.07 -8.12 0.06
CA PRO A 43 5.04 -9.09 0.42
C PRO A 43 4.58 -8.87 1.88
N SER A 44 3.37 -9.31 2.22
CA SER A 44 2.93 -9.35 3.63
C SER A 44 3.72 -10.44 4.37
N LEU A 45 4.39 -10.06 5.45
CA LEU A 45 5.27 -10.93 6.21
C LEU A 45 4.77 -11.07 7.64
N SER A 46 3.57 -11.64 7.80
CA SER A 46 3.08 -11.99 9.13
C SER A 46 3.92 -13.14 9.72
N ARG A 47 4.99 -12.82 10.46
CA ARG A 47 5.59 -13.75 11.43
C ARG A 47 5.01 -13.42 12.81
N TYR A 48 4.15 -14.28 13.34
CA TYR A 48 3.61 -14.17 14.70
C TYR A 48 4.74 -13.93 15.74
N PRO A 49 4.59 -12.98 16.68
CA PRO A 49 5.25 -13.05 17.98
C PRO A 49 4.35 -13.72 19.04
N LYS A 50 5.00 -14.24 20.08
CA LYS A 50 4.38 -14.90 21.25
C LYS A 50 3.52 -13.92 22.05
N ALA A 51 2.30 -14.32 22.42
CA ALA A 51 1.29 -13.49 23.09
C ALA A 51 1.49 -13.29 24.61
N GLU A 52 2.67 -13.55 25.16
CA GLU A 52 2.94 -13.34 26.60
C GLU A 52 3.56 -11.97 26.91
N GLU A 53 3.87 -11.16 25.89
CA GLU A 53 4.25 -9.75 26.03
C GLU A 53 3.09 -8.80 25.68
N PHE A 54 1.84 -9.17 26.00
CA PHE A 54 0.67 -8.29 25.90
C PHE A 54 0.61 -7.26 27.07
N ASP A 55 1.75 -6.64 27.37
CA ASP A 55 1.77 -5.27 27.87
C ASP A 55 1.57 -4.34 26.66
N SER A 56 1.12 -3.12 26.89
CA SER A 56 0.83 -1.98 25.99
C SER A 56 1.88 -1.60 24.93
N LYS A 57 2.85 -2.47 24.61
CA LYS A 57 4.01 -2.28 23.72
C LYS A 57 4.14 -3.33 22.60
N ALA A 58 3.11 -4.13 22.30
CA ALA A 58 3.16 -5.10 21.20
C ALA A 58 1.89 -5.11 20.33
N THR A 59 1.81 -4.13 19.42
CA THR A 59 1.07 -4.27 18.16
C THR A 59 1.96 -5.01 17.15
N ASP A 60 1.38 -5.83 16.25
CA ASP A 60 2.09 -6.70 15.31
C ASP A 60 3.34 -6.08 14.66
N LYS A 61 4.48 -6.48 15.21
CA LYS A 61 5.76 -5.78 15.11
C LYS A 61 6.43 -5.87 13.72
N TYR A 62 6.09 -6.90 12.94
CA TYR A 62 6.66 -7.12 11.60
C TYR A 62 5.69 -6.69 10.49
N ASP A 63 4.41 -7.03 10.59
CA ASP A 63 3.46 -6.68 9.54
C ASP A 63 3.15 -5.17 9.52
N TYR A 64 3.23 -4.51 10.67
CA TYR A 64 3.16 -3.04 10.70
C TYR A 64 4.29 -2.39 9.88
N GLY A 65 5.50 -2.97 9.92
CA GLY A 65 6.62 -2.47 9.13
C GLY A 65 6.44 -2.67 7.62
N THR A 66 5.92 -3.81 7.20
CA THR A 66 5.61 -4.08 5.78
C THR A 66 4.43 -3.25 5.29
N PHE A 67 3.39 -3.08 6.11
CA PHE A 67 2.25 -2.21 5.79
C PHE A 67 2.66 -0.73 5.66
N GLN A 68 3.53 -0.24 6.54
CA GLN A 68 4.07 1.12 6.44
C GLN A 68 4.91 1.29 5.16
N ALA A 69 5.80 0.34 4.86
CA ALA A 69 6.60 0.37 3.64
C ALA A 69 5.71 0.31 2.39
N ASP A 70 4.71 -0.58 2.36
CA ASP A 70 3.71 -0.68 1.30
C ASP A 70 3.00 0.66 1.06
N SER A 71 2.47 1.26 2.13
CA SER A 71 1.78 2.54 2.07
C SER A 71 2.65 3.65 1.49
N VAL A 72 3.90 3.76 1.95
CA VAL A 72 4.87 4.77 1.47
C VAL A 72 5.24 4.55 0.00
N ILE A 73 5.52 3.30 -0.40
CA ILE A 73 5.90 2.96 -1.77
C ILE A 73 4.73 3.21 -2.73
N LYS A 74 3.51 2.78 -2.36
CA LYS A 74 2.28 3.05 -3.13
C LYS A 74 2.05 4.54 -3.31
N ARG A 75 2.14 5.29 -2.21
CA ARG A 75 1.95 6.73 -2.22
C ARG A 75 2.96 7.39 -3.15
N PHE A 76 4.25 7.07 -3.00
CA PHE A 76 5.29 7.59 -3.88
C PHE A 76 5.07 7.22 -5.36
N ALA A 77 4.65 5.99 -5.65
CA ALA A 77 4.35 5.57 -7.02
C ALA A 77 3.18 6.38 -7.62
N ILE A 78 2.09 6.56 -6.87
CA ILE A 78 0.94 7.38 -7.28
C ILE A 78 1.35 8.85 -7.48
N ASP A 79 2.11 9.40 -6.54
CA ASP A 79 2.48 10.81 -6.52
C ASP A 79 3.46 11.17 -7.65
N ASN A 80 4.17 10.18 -8.21
CA ASN A 80 5.16 10.37 -9.26
C ASN A 80 4.76 9.72 -10.60
N ASP A 81 3.54 9.22 -10.72
CA ASP A 81 3.02 8.52 -11.91
C ASP A 81 3.92 7.36 -12.37
N LEU A 82 4.34 6.53 -11.40
CA LEU A 82 5.25 5.41 -11.62
C LEU A 82 4.50 4.09 -11.69
N TRP A 83 5.08 3.14 -12.42
CA TRP A 83 4.58 1.77 -12.47
C TRP A 83 4.80 1.08 -11.13
N LEU A 84 3.78 0.38 -10.65
CA LEU A 84 3.82 -0.38 -9.41
C LEU A 84 3.50 -1.85 -9.66
N TYR A 85 4.34 -2.73 -9.10
CA TYR A 85 4.09 -4.15 -8.97
C TYR A 85 3.83 -4.46 -7.49
N ASP A 86 2.55 -4.59 -7.14
CA ASP A 86 2.09 -4.60 -5.75
C ASP A 86 2.06 -6.01 -5.14
N PHE A 87 3.20 -6.47 -4.63
CA PHE A 87 3.29 -7.75 -3.91
C PHE A 87 2.40 -7.80 -2.67
N TYR A 88 2.26 -6.70 -1.94
CA TYR A 88 1.45 -6.67 -0.73
C TYR A 88 -0.01 -6.98 -1.05
N ALA A 89 -0.60 -6.32 -2.06
CA ALA A 89 -1.95 -6.63 -2.50
C ALA A 89 -2.09 -8.07 -3.01
N LEU A 90 -1.12 -8.54 -3.82
CA LEU A 90 -1.12 -9.91 -4.33
C LEU A 90 -1.07 -10.99 -3.24
N SER A 91 -0.54 -10.66 -2.05
CA SER A 91 -0.52 -11.58 -0.91
C SER A 91 -1.79 -11.48 -0.06
N THR A 92 -2.43 -10.32 -0.01
CA THR A 92 -3.50 -10.00 0.95
C THR A 92 -4.90 -10.00 0.35
N HIS A 93 -5.02 -10.06 -0.98
CA HIS A 93 -6.29 -10.06 -1.68
C HIS A 93 -6.48 -11.32 -2.51
N ASP A 94 -7.69 -11.88 -2.47
CA ASP A 94 -8.06 -12.94 -3.40
C ASP A 94 -8.38 -12.37 -4.81
N PRO A 95 -8.52 -13.23 -5.83
CA PRO A 95 -8.86 -12.80 -7.19
C PRO A 95 -10.20 -12.06 -7.33
N ASP A 96 -11.11 -12.16 -6.35
CA ASP A 96 -12.39 -11.45 -6.33
C ASP A 96 -12.26 -10.06 -5.65
N GLY A 97 -11.09 -9.74 -5.12
CA GLY A 97 -10.77 -8.45 -4.49
C GLY A 97 -11.08 -8.42 -2.99
N ASN A 98 -11.39 -9.55 -2.35
CA ASN A 98 -11.59 -9.58 -0.91
C ASN A 98 -10.25 -9.44 -0.19
N ASN A 99 -10.16 -8.56 0.80
CA ASN A 99 -8.96 -8.30 1.59
C ASN A 99 -8.95 -9.14 2.88
N TYR A 100 -7.88 -9.90 3.09
CA TYR A 100 -7.66 -10.76 4.25
C TYR A 100 -6.69 -10.15 5.28
N GLY A 101 -6.21 -8.93 5.04
CA GLY A 101 -5.36 -8.18 5.96
C GLY A 101 -3.98 -8.79 6.13
N SER A 102 -3.53 -8.92 7.38
CA SER A 102 -2.25 -9.54 7.71
C SER A 102 -2.26 -11.04 7.39
N VAL A 103 -1.57 -11.43 6.33
CA VAL A 103 -1.47 -12.82 5.91
C VAL A 103 -0.01 -13.25 5.91
N LYS A 104 0.23 -14.53 6.11
CA LYS A 104 1.57 -15.08 5.88
C LYS A 104 1.79 -15.25 4.38
N ASP A 105 3.06 -15.43 3.98
CA ASP A 105 3.40 -15.72 2.59
C ASP A 105 2.73 -17.01 2.05
N ASP A 106 2.33 -17.93 2.93
CA ASP A 106 1.56 -19.14 2.60
C ASP A 106 0.05 -18.90 2.47
N LEU A 107 -0.42 -17.64 2.49
CA LEU A 107 -1.83 -17.24 2.41
C LEU A 107 -2.68 -17.60 3.64
N THR A 108 -2.05 -18.01 4.74
CA THR A 108 -2.77 -18.22 6.00
C THR A 108 -3.14 -16.90 6.66
N TYR A 109 -4.36 -16.84 7.19
CA TYR A 109 -4.93 -15.74 7.95
C TYR A 109 -5.63 -16.29 9.20
N ASP A 110 -5.80 -15.42 10.20
CA ASP A 110 -6.21 -15.70 11.57
C ASP A 110 -7.15 -16.92 11.80
N ASN A 111 -6.86 -17.69 12.85
CA ASN A 111 -7.88 -18.39 13.64
C ASN A 111 -7.59 -18.41 15.15
N GLN A 112 -7.68 -17.25 15.79
CA GLN A 112 -7.93 -17.05 17.22
C GLN A 112 -6.77 -17.35 18.20
N ARG A 113 -6.67 -16.44 19.18
CA ARG A 113 -5.96 -16.57 20.47
C ARG A 113 -5.93 -18.01 20.99
N ARG A 114 -4.77 -18.68 20.93
CA ARG A 114 -4.45 -19.75 21.89
C ARG A 114 -3.41 -19.24 22.89
N PRO A 115 -3.64 -19.43 24.21
CA PRO A 115 -2.60 -19.30 25.23
C PRO A 115 -1.42 -20.22 24.87
N LEU A 116 -0.20 -19.74 25.05
CA LEU A 116 1.05 -20.42 24.69
C LEU A 116 1.61 -21.30 25.82
N ASP A 117 0.82 -21.57 26.87
CA ASP A 117 1.27 -22.35 28.02
C ASP A 117 1.23 -23.87 27.81
N ASP A 118 0.72 -24.36 26.68
CA ASP A 118 0.82 -25.77 26.33
C ASP A 118 2.14 -26.06 25.61
N ALA A 119 3.06 -26.72 26.31
CA ALA A 119 4.37 -27.15 25.84
C ALA A 119 4.33 -28.23 24.73
N SER A 120 3.20 -28.35 24.03
CA SER A 120 2.97 -29.26 22.91
C SER A 120 3.27 -28.59 21.56
N TYR A 121 4.47 -28.01 21.41
CA TYR A 121 5.01 -27.62 20.08
C TYR A 121 5.19 -28.82 19.12
N ALA A 122 4.86 -30.04 19.58
CA ALA A 122 5.03 -31.30 18.86
C ALA A 122 3.75 -31.86 18.21
N GLU A 123 2.57 -31.26 18.42
CA GLU A 123 1.33 -31.69 17.75
C GLU A 123 0.73 -30.55 16.91
N TYR A 124 1.26 -30.41 15.69
CA TYR A 124 0.64 -29.68 14.58
C TYR A 124 -0.67 -30.35 14.11
N GLY A 125 -1.64 -30.50 15.01
CA GLY A 125 -2.90 -31.17 14.74
C GLY A 125 -4.08 -30.40 15.29
N THR A 126 -4.96 -29.94 14.40
CA THR A 126 -6.41 -29.69 14.60
C THR A 126 -6.94 -28.26 14.78
N HIS A 127 -6.15 -27.20 14.73
CA HIS A 127 -6.71 -25.85 14.46
C HIS A 127 -6.22 -25.37 13.11
N ALA A 128 -6.94 -25.75 12.05
CA ALA A 128 -6.61 -25.39 10.68
C ALA A 128 -6.61 -23.86 10.55
N ALA A 129 -5.41 -23.26 10.53
CA ALA A 129 -5.24 -21.86 10.14
C ALA A 129 -6.04 -21.67 8.84
N LYS A 130 -6.93 -20.67 8.82
CA LYS A 130 -7.69 -20.42 7.60
C LYS A 130 -6.71 -20.01 6.53
N ASN A 131 -6.92 -20.49 5.32
CA ASN A 131 -6.04 -20.22 4.20
C ASN A 131 -6.89 -19.71 3.06
N TRP A 132 -6.84 -18.41 2.81
CA TRP A 132 -7.76 -17.79 1.87
C TRP A 132 -7.55 -18.34 0.47
N GLY A 133 -6.31 -18.71 0.13
CA GLY A 133 -6.00 -19.31 -1.16
C GLY A 133 -6.66 -20.68 -1.34
N LEU A 134 -6.60 -21.54 -0.33
CA LEU A 134 -7.29 -22.84 -0.35
C LEU A 134 -8.81 -22.66 -0.37
N ASP A 135 -9.34 -21.76 0.45
CA ASP A 135 -10.78 -21.49 0.54
C ASP A 135 -11.31 -20.94 -0.80
N TRP A 136 -10.59 -20.01 -1.42
CA TRP A 136 -10.94 -19.42 -2.71
C TRP A 136 -10.91 -20.45 -3.84
N MET A 137 -9.86 -21.29 -3.93
CA MET A 137 -9.79 -22.34 -4.95
C MET A 137 -10.86 -23.40 -4.78
N ALA A 138 -11.21 -23.75 -3.55
CA ALA A 138 -12.30 -24.69 -3.26
C ALA A 138 -13.66 -24.13 -3.68
N ALA A 139 -13.88 -22.81 -3.50
CA ALA A 139 -15.07 -22.11 -3.97
C ALA A 139 -15.08 -21.91 -5.50
N ASN A 140 -13.91 -21.87 -6.15
CA ASN A 140 -13.73 -21.57 -7.56
C ASN A 140 -12.97 -22.68 -8.34
N PRO A 141 -13.46 -23.94 -8.36
CA PRO A 141 -12.70 -25.08 -8.87
C PRO A 141 -12.41 -25.01 -10.38
N THR A 142 -13.22 -24.26 -11.14
CA THR A 142 -13.07 -24.12 -12.60
C THR A 142 -12.45 -22.78 -13.01
N ALA A 143 -12.10 -21.91 -12.06
CA ALA A 143 -11.46 -20.64 -12.37
C ALA A 143 -10.06 -20.88 -12.93
N GLU A 144 -9.65 -20.04 -13.89
CA GLU A 144 -8.33 -20.15 -14.54
C GLU A 144 -7.19 -20.22 -13.51
N ASN A 145 -7.23 -19.36 -12.47
CA ASN A 145 -6.19 -19.35 -11.44
C ASN A 145 -6.12 -20.69 -10.68
N THR A 146 -7.27 -21.31 -10.38
CA THR A 146 -7.32 -22.64 -9.74
C THR A 146 -6.75 -23.71 -10.66
N LEU A 147 -7.16 -23.71 -11.93
CA LEU A 147 -6.68 -24.67 -12.92
C LEU A 147 -5.17 -24.54 -13.15
N MET A 148 -4.64 -23.32 -13.24
CA MET A 148 -3.20 -23.06 -13.39
C MET A 148 -2.41 -23.47 -12.14
N SER A 149 -2.99 -23.31 -10.95
CA SER A 149 -2.37 -23.73 -9.68
C SER A 149 -2.39 -25.25 -9.50
N ALA A 150 -3.41 -25.93 -10.04
CA ALA A 150 -3.53 -27.38 -9.99
C ALA A 150 -2.63 -28.09 -11.03
N ASN A 151 -2.50 -27.53 -12.24
CA ASN A 151 -1.87 -28.18 -13.40
C ASN A 151 -0.32 -28.14 -13.42
N GLU A 152 0.33 -27.98 -12.27
CA GLU A 152 1.81 -28.02 -12.14
C GLU A 152 2.59 -27.05 -13.07
N ILE A 153 1.93 -26.01 -13.61
CA ILE A 153 2.62 -24.97 -14.42
C ILE A 153 3.77 -24.35 -13.63
N CYS A 154 3.63 -24.32 -12.30
CA CYS A 154 4.65 -23.95 -11.34
C CYS A 154 4.89 -25.15 -10.39
N GLU A 155 5.95 -25.92 -10.63
CA GLU A 155 6.30 -27.08 -9.79
C GLU A 155 6.65 -26.69 -8.35
N ARG A 156 7.12 -25.45 -8.14
CA ARG A 156 7.48 -24.86 -6.85
C ARG A 156 7.31 -23.35 -6.89
N CYS A 157 6.76 -22.78 -5.82
CA CYS A 157 6.67 -21.34 -5.65
C CYS A 157 7.57 -20.87 -4.50
N ASP A 158 8.71 -20.30 -4.85
CA ASP A 158 9.67 -19.81 -3.86
C ASP A 158 9.01 -18.74 -2.96
N HIS A 159 9.26 -18.83 -1.65
CA HIS A 159 8.74 -17.97 -0.57
C HIS A 159 7.34 -18.24 -0.01
N SER A 160 6.52 -19.12 -0.59
CA SER A 160 5.19 -19.46 -0.04
C SER A 160 5.15 -20.77 0.76
N ASP A 161 6.33 -21.23 1.16
CA ASP A 161 6.54 -22.47 1.88
C ASP A 161 6.42 -22.16 3.38
N GLY A 162 5.26 -22.49 3.96
CA GLY A 162 5.10 -22.44 5.40
C GLY A 162 6.20 -23.28 6.07
N ASP A 163 6.98 -22.65 6.96
CA ASP A 163 7.86 -23.26 7.97
C ASP A 163 8.81 -24.36 7.43
N GLY A 164 10.11 -24.06 7.38
CA GLY A 164 11.20 -24.92 6.86
C GLY A 164 11.44 -26.26 7.58
N THR A 165 10.42 -26.87 8.15
CA THR A 165 10.41 -28.24 8.69
C THR A 165 9.79 -29.27 7.74
N ASN A 166 9.07 -28.86 6.67
CA ASN A 166 8.65 -29.76 5.59
C ASN A 166 8.99 -29.18 4.20
N TYR A 167 10.12 -29.64 3.66
CA TYR A 167 10.71 -29.31 2.36
C TYR A 167 9.86 -29.78 1.15
N ARG A 168 8.55 -29.56 1.16
CA ARG A 168 7.63 -29.76 0.04
C ARG A 168 6.70 -28.54 -0.10
N GLY A 169 7.32 -27.39 -0.34
CA GLY A 169 6.76 -26.10 -0.76
C GLY A 169 5.88 -26.13 -2.01
N ASN A 170 4.85 -26.97 -1.96
CA ASN A 170 4.10 -27.38 -3.13
C ASN A 170 2.64 -27.61 -2.82
N THR A 171 2.09 -26.80 -1.89
CA THR A 171 0.66 -26.79 -1.65
C THR A 171 -0.02 -25.89 -2.69
N ALA A 172 -1.27 -26.20 -3.04
CA ALA A 172 -1.96 -25.52 -4.13
C ALA A 172 -2.08 -23.99 -3.91
N ASN A 173 -2.16 -23.54 -2.65
CA ASN A 173 -2.20 -22.13 -2.25
C ASN A 173 -0.90 -21.38 -2.58
N SER A 174 0.25 -22.00 -2.34
CA SER A 174 1.56 -21.47 -2.70
C SER A 174 1.65 -21.22 -4.21
N ARG A 175 1.16 -22.18 -5.00
CA ARG A 175 1.08 -22.05 -6.47
C ARG A 175 0.13 -20.95 -6.92
N LEU A 176 -1.00 -20.75 -6.22
CA LEU A 176 -1.94 -19.67 -6.53
C LEU A 176 -1.28 -18.30 -6.48
N GLN A 177 -0.50 -18.02 -5.43
CA GLN A 177 0.21 -16.75 -5.31
C GLN A 177 1.22 -16.56 -6.45
N CYS A 178 1.94 -17.62 -6.84
CA CYS A 178 2.84 -17.59 -7.99
C CYS A 178 2.12 -17.33 -9.32
N VAL A 179 0.96 -17.97 -9.54
CA VAL A 179 0.13 -17.72 -10.73
C VAL A 179 -0.33 -16.27 -10.75
N MET A 180 -0.80 -15.73 -9.62
CA MET A 180 -1.22 -14.32 -9.52
C MET A 180 -0.07 -13.36 -9.79
N LYS A 181 1.12 -13.61 -9.22
CA LYS A 181 2.35 -12.85 -9.50
C LYS A 181 2.73 -12.93 -10.99
N GLY A 182 2.74 -14.13 -11.57
CA GLY A 182 3.05 -14.34 -12.99
C GLY A 182 2.10 -13.59 -13.91
N LYS A 183 0.79 -13.63 -13.62
CA LYS A 183 -0.22 -12.87 -14.37
C LYS A 183 0.01 -11.36 -14.23
N ALA A 184 0.19 -10.85 -13.01
CA ALA A 184 0.47 -9.44 -12.78
C ALA A 184 1.73 -8.97 -13.54
N ALA A 185 2.78 -9.80 -13.58
CA ALA A 185 4.02 -9.47 -14.27
C ALA A 185 3.84 -9.43 -15.79
N TRP A 186 3.14 -10.42 -16.33
CA TRP A 186 2.78 -10.45 -17.75
C TRP A 186 1.98 -9.21 -18.15
N TRP A 187 0.95 -8.85 -17.37
CA TRP A 187 0.16 -7.64 -17.60
C TRP A 187 1.03 -6.38 -17.56
N LEU A 188 1.88 -6.24 -16.54
CA LEU A 188 2.82 -5.12 -16.43
C LEU A 188 3.70 -4.99 -17.68
N TRP A 189 4.36 -6.07 -18.11
CA TRP A 189 5.25 -6.02 -19.28
C TRP A 189 4.48 -5.78 -20.58
N ALA A 190 3.30 -6.36 -20.74
CA ALA A 190 2.45 -6.11 -21.89
C ALA A 190 2.07 -4.61 -21.95
N ARG A 191 1.68 -4.01 -20.83
CA ARG A 191 1.37 -2.58 -20.74
C ARG A 191 2.58 -1.70 -21.04
N LEU A 192 3.75 -2.03 -20.50
CA LEU A 192 5.02 -1.35 -20.80
C LEU A 192 5.40 -1.45 -22.28
N ALA A 193 5.06 -2.56 -22.95
CA ALA A 193 5.25 -2.75 -24.39
C ALA A 193 4.20 -2.04 -25.26
N GLY A 194 3.28 -1.26 -24.64
CA GLY A 194 2.24 -0.51 -25.35
C GLY A 194 0.96 -1.29 -25.63
N TRP A 195 0.77 -2.48 -25.04
CA TRP A 195 -0.48 -3.21 -25.18
C TRP A 195 -1.63 -2.49 -24.45
N GLY A 196 -2.69 -2.19 -25.18
CA GLY A 196 -3.85 -1.45 -24.69
C GLY A 196 -4.76 -2.22 -23.72
N GLY A 197 -4.53 -3.52 -23.54
CA GLY A 197 -5.43 -4.43 -22.83
C GLY A 197 -6.57 -4.95 -23.72
N PRO A 198 -7.41 -5.86 -23.19
CA PRO A 198 -8.53 -6.48 -23.90
C PRO A 198 -9.58 -5.48 -24.40
N ASP A 199 -9.76 -4.38 -23.67
CA ASP A 199 -10.76 -3.35 -24.01
C ASP A 199 -10.24 -2.34 -25.05
N GLY A 200 -9.12 -2.64 -25.72
CA GLY A 200 -8.64 -1.87 -26.87
C GLY A 200 -8.12 -0.48 -26.52
N GLY A 201 -7.66 -0.26 -25.28
CA GLY A 201 -7.06 0.99 -24.81
C GLY A 201 -5.68 1.30 -25.41
N GLY A 202 -5.55 1.18 -26.74
CA GLY A 202 -4.39 1.62 -27.49
C GLY A 202 -4.40 3.14 -27.62
N SER A 203 -3.30 3.76 -27.18
CA SER A 203 -2.98 5.18 -27.33
C SER A 203 -3.96 6.17 -26.69
N GLN A 204 -3.77 6.40 -25.40
CA GLN A 204 -3.95 7.73 -24.84
C GLN A 204 -2.74 8.04 -23.96
N THR A 205 -1.61 8.33 -24.60
CA THR A 205 -0.68 9.32 -24.07
C THR A 205 -1.29 10.73 -24.28
N SER A 206 -2.57 10.91 -23.97
CA SER A 206 -3.00 12.23 -23.54
C SER A 206 -2.33 12.38 -22.18
N ALA A 207 -1.40 13.32 -22.06
CA ALA A 207 -0.86 13.70 -20.77
C ALA A 207 -2.04 13.76 -19.79
N LEU A 208 -2.08 12.83 -18.85
CA LEU A 208 -3.03 12.88 -17.74
C LEU A 208 -2.90 14.30 -17.21
N GLU A 209 -3.95 15.11 -17.36
CA GLU A 209 -3.99 16.40 -16.69
C GLU A 209 -3.71 16.08 -15.22
N LYS A 210 -2.51 16.42 -14.75
CA LYS A 210 -2.06 16.14 -13.40
C LYS A 210 -2.98 16.92 -12.48
N LYS A 211 -4.07 16.30 -12.07
CA LYS A 211 -5.05 16.90 -11.18
C LYS A 211 -4.34 17.11 -9.84
N ILE A 212 -4.14 18.38 -9.50
CA ILE A 212 -3.55 18.77 -8.22
C ILE A 212 -4.47 18.25 -7.13
N LYS A 213 -3.92 17.51 -6.17
CA LYS A 213 -4.68 17.03 -5.02
C LYS A 213 -4.21 17.77 -3.77
N VAL A 214 -5.17 18.18 -2.95
CA VAL A 214 -4.93 18.79 -1.64
C VAL A 214 -5.46 17.83 -0.58
N ALA A 215 -4.59 17.42 0.33
CA ALA A 215 -4.94 16.62 1.49
C ALA A 215 -4.79 17.45 2.76
N VAL A 216 -5.74 17.33 3.69
CA VAL A 216 -5.73 18.04 4.96
C VAL A 216 -5.78 17.02 6.09
N TYR A 217 -4.78 17.02 6.97
CA TYR A 217 -4.68 16.09 8.09
C TYR A 217 -4.06 16.74 9.35
N PRO A 218 -4.39 16.28 10.56
CA PRO A 218 -5.51 15.38 10.84
C PRO A 218 -6.84 16.06 10.52
N ASN A 219 -7.85 15.25 10.16
CA ASN A 219 -9.22 15.72 9.98
C ASN A 219 -10.18 14.62 10.47
N PRO A 220 -10.79 14.75 11.66
CA PRO A 220 -10.86 15.96 12.50
C PRO A 220 -9.50 16.44 13.06
N THR A 221 -9.39 17.73 13.38
CA THR A 221 -8.20 18.37 13.98
C THR A 221 -8.52 19.02 15.33
N ASN A 222 -7.55 19.06 16.24
CA ASN A 222 -7.63 19.80 17.51
C ASN A 222 -7.07 21.23 17.37
N GLY A 223 -7.29 21.84 16.20
CA GLY A 223 -6.81 23.18 15.88
C GLY A 223 -5.48 23.23 15.13
N ILE A 224 -4.63 22.21 15.08
CA ILE A 224 -3.42 22.23 14.23
C ILE A 224 -3.61 21.27 13.07
N MET A 225 -3.48 21.76 11.83
CA MET A 225 -3.58 20.94 10.63
C MET A 225 -2.38 21.12 9.71
N MET A 226 -2.15 20.10 8.90
CA MET A 226 -1.16 20.03 7.84
C MET A 226 -1.92 19.95 6.51
N VAL A 227 -1.55 20.83 5.59
CA VAL A 227 -2.04 20.84 4.22
C VAL A 227 -0.93 20.28 3.35
N GLU A 228 -1.16 19.10 2.79
CA GLU A 228 -0.27 18.47 1.82
C GLU A 228 -0.81 18.71 0.41
N THR A 229 0.08 19.12 -0.48
CA THR A 229 -0.21 19.40 -1.87
C THR A 229 0.59 18.47 -2.76
N LEU A 230 -0.06 17.85 -3.75
CA LEU A 230 0.56 16.87 -4.64
C LEU A 230 0.56 17.34 -6.09
N ASN A 231 1.58 16.93 -6.84
CA ASN A 231 1.72 17.19 -8.27
C ASN A 231 1.76 18.68 -8.61
N LEU A 232 2.41 19.47 -7.74
CA LEU A 232 2.56 20.89 -7.94
C LEU A 232 3.61 21.24 -8.99
N GLN A 233 3.20 22.03 -9.98
CA GLN A 233 4.12 22.86 -10.77
C GLN A 233 3.92 24.36 -10.51
N ALA A 234 2.94 24.72 -9.67
CA ALA A 234 2.69 26.09 -9.28
C ALA A 234 3.66 26.50 -8.17
N LYS A 235 4.12 27.76 -8.22
CA LYS A 235 5.04 28.34 -7.23
C LYS A 235 4.36 28.80 -5.96
N GLU A 236 3.03 28.84 -5.96
CA GLU A 236 2.25 29.47 -4.91
C GLU A 236 0.91 28.78 -4.75
N MET A 237 0.49 28.65 -3.49
CA MET A 237 -0.85 28.23 -3.09
C MET A 237 -1.52 29.34 -2.28
N GLN A 238 -2.80 29.57 -2.57
CA GLN A 238 -3.69 30.33 -1.69
C GLN A 238 -4.72 29.37 -1.10
N MET A 239 -4.93 29.42 0.22
CA MET A 239 -5.96 28.66 0.90
C MET A 239 -6.90 29.60 1.64
N HIS A 240 -8.19 29.46 1.37
CA HIS A 240 -9.27 30.17 2.04
C HIS A 240 -10.07 29.18 2.88
N ILE A 241 -10.43 29.55 4.10
CA ILE A 241 -11.28 28.76 4.99
C ILE A 241 -12.54 29.56 5.30
N PHE A 242 -13.69 28.91 5.15
CA PHE A 242 -15.02 29.48 5.31
C PHE A 242 -15.79 28.75 6.40
N ASP A 243 -16.66 29.48 7.09
CA ASP A 243 -17.72 28.88 7.89
C ASP A 243 -18.85 28.31 6.99
N LEU A 244 -19.84 27.66 7.61
CA LEU A 244 -20.98 27.07 6.87
C LEU A 244 -21.94 28.11 6.27
N ALA A 245 -21.83 29.38 6.66
CA ALA A 245 -22.57 30.48 6.04
C ALA A 245 -21.83 31.05 4.81
N GLY A 246 -20.64 30.53 4.49
CA GLY A 246 -19.81 30.99 3.38
C GLY A 246 -19.00 32.25 3.70
N LYS A 247 -18.91 32.65 4.97
CA LYS A 247 -18.05 33.77 5.38
C LYS A 247 -16.62 33.27 5.50
N GLU A 248 -15.70 33.97 4.85
CA GLU A 248 -14.27 33.70 4.97
C GLU A 248 -13.78 34.04 6.39
N ILE A 249 -13.11 33.08 7.01
CA ILE A 249 -12.59 33.14 8.39
C ILE A 249 -11.06 33.28 8.38
N LEU A 250 -10.39 32.61 7.45
CA LEU A 250 -8.92 32.64 7.32
C LEU A 250 -8.53 32.58 5.84
N SER A 251 -7.46 33.31 5.48
CA SER A 251 -6.79 33.21 4.19
C SER A 251 -5.28 33.08 4.40
N LEU A 252 -4.66 32.15 3.68
CA LEU A 252 -3.25 31.80 3.76
C LEU A 252 -2.66 31.84 2.36
N GLN A 253 -1.46 32.40 2.23
CA GLN A 253 -0.71 32.44 0.99
C GLN A 253 0.70 31.91 1.28
N GLN A 254 1.12 30.89 0.54
CA GLN A 254 2.38 30.21 0.78
C GLN A 254 3.12 29.99 -0.54
N GLU A 255 4.39 30.41 -0.59
CA GLU A 255 5.31 30.04 -1.65
C GLU A 255 5.72 28.58 -1.48
N LEU A 256 5.67 27.83 -2.58
CA LEU A 256 5.98 26.40 -2.63
C LEU A 256 7.37 26.23 -3.22
N ALA A 257 8.30 25.66 -2.45
CA ALA A 257 9.68 25.44 -2.88
C ALA A 257 9.87 24.13 -3.65
N SER A 258 8.91 23.20 -3.62
CA SER A 258 9.02 21.91 -4.31
C SER A 258 7.68 21.28 -4.74
N ASN A 259 7.76 20.16 -5.46
CA ASN A 259 6.62 19.47 -6.08
C ASN A 259 5.67 18.77 -5.08
N ALA A 260 6.07 18.69 -3.80
CA ALA A 260 5.29 18.21 -2.69
C ALA A 260 5.70 18.98 -1.42
N GLU A 261 4.81 19.82 -0.91
CA GLU A 261 5.03 20.54 0.34
C GLU A 261 3.92 20.28 1.34
N THR A 262 4.32 20.31 2.61
CA THR A 262 3.41 20.28 3.73
C THR A 262 3.44 21.61 4.45
N ILE A 263 2.26 22.22 4.59
CA ILE A 263 2.08 23.52 5.21
C ILE A 263 1.34 23.33 6.52
N THR A 264 1.96 23.70 7.63
CA THR A 264 1.31 23.66 8.95
C THR A 264 0.51 24.93 9.18
N THR A 265 -0.74 24.77 9.57
CA THR A 265 -1.68 25.86 9.87
C THR A 265 -2.26 25.67 11.26
N ASP A 266 -2.28 26.76 12.04
CA ASP A 266 -2.91 26.81 13.36
C ASP A 266 -4.30 27.48 13.26
N LEU A 267 -5.31 26.67 13.50
CA LEU A 267 -6.74 26.97 13.60
C LEU A 267 -7.25 26.87 15.04
N SER A 268 -6.38 26.73 16.05
CA SER A 268 -6.79 26.55 17.46
C SER A 268 -7.58 27.73 18.04
N ALA A 269 -7.49 28.90 17.40
CA ALA A 269 -8.29 30.08 17.74
C ALA A 269 -9.75 30.01 17.22
N LEU A 270 -10.07 29.06 16.33
CA LEU A 270 -11.40 28.90 15.77
C LEU A 270 -12.27 28.02 16.69
N PRO A 271 -13.57 28.31 16.83
CA PRO A 271 -14.47 27.43 17.56
C PRO A 271 -14.55 26.02 16.95
N GLU A 272 -14.78 25.02 17.79
CA GLU A 272 -15.13 23.66 17.36
C GLU A 272 -16.29 23.69 16.35
N GLY A 273 -16.20 22.90 15.28
CA GLY A 273 -17.19 22.92 14.22
C GLY A 273 -16.70 22.43 12.86
N LEU A 274 -17.58 22.54 11.86
CA LEU A 274 -17.30 22.19 10.47
C LEU A 274 -17.03 23.44 9.64
N TYR A 275 -15.96 23.38 8.86
CA TYR A 275 -15.50 24.44 7.97
C TYR A 275 -15.31 23.89 6.56
N ILE A 276 -15.30 24.78 5.57
CA ILE A 276 -15.00 24.48 4.17
C ILE A 276 -13.67 25.15 3.84
N TYR A 277 -12.77 24.44 3.17
CA TYR A 277 -11.59 25.06 2.58
C TYR A 277 -11.71 25.14 1.07
N GLN A 278 -11.06 26.15 0.50
CA GLN A 278 -10.78 26.29 -0.92
C GLN A 278 -9.27 26.53 -1.08
N ALA A 279 -8.60 25.63 -1.80
CA ALA A 279 -7.20 25.76 -2.16
C ALA A 279 -7.09 26.12 -3.64
N VAL A 280 -6.46 27.26 -3.93
CA VAL A 280 -6.20 27.77 -5.28
C VAL A 280 -4.72 27.63 -5.57
N ILE A 281 -4.41 26.90 -6.64
CA ILE A 281 -3.05 26.50 -7.01
C ILE A 281 -2.89 26.69 -8.52
N GLY A 282 -2.29 27.79 -8.93
CA GLY A 282 -2.28 28.21 -10.34
C GLY A 282 -3.71 28.41 -10.85
N SER A 283 -4.14 27.62 -11.84
CA SER A 283 -5.51 27.62 -12.36
C SER A 283 -6.42 26.58 -11.71
N ASN A 284 -5.90 25.73 -10.82
CA ASN A 284 -6.68 24.67 -10.17
C ASN A 284 -7.31 25.18 -8.87
N VAL A 285 -8.53 24.73 -8.62
CA VAL A 285 -9.27 25.01 -7.39
C VAL A 285 -9.74 23.68 -6.82
N GLU A 286 -9.29 23.37 -5.61
CA GLU A 286 -9.73 22.21 -4.84
C GLU A 286 -10.50 22.66 -3.61
N THR A 287 -11.54 21.91 -3.24
CA THR A 287 -12.38 22.25 -2.08
C THR A 287 -12.59 21.02 -1.21
N GLY A 288 -12.64 21.21 0.09
CA GLY A 288 -12.95 20.14 1.02
C GLY A 288 -13.49 20.65 2.34
N LYS A 289 -13.61 19.74 3.31
CA LYS A 289 -14.17 20.03 4.62
C LYS A 289 -13.12 19.83 5.70
N ILE A 290 -13.15 20.67 6.72
CA ILE A 290 -12.30 20.56 7.92
C ILE A 290 -13.25 20.46 9.12
N ARG A 291 -13.04 19.47 9.98
CA ARG A 291 -13.73 19.39 11.26
C ARG A 291 -12.75 19.71 12.38
N ILE A 292 -13.09 20.70 13.20
CA ILE A 292 -12.35 21.05 14.42
C ILE A 292 -13.11 20.45 15.60
N ASP A 293 -12.42 19.61 16.37
CA ASP A 293 -12.90 18.96 17.60
C ASP A 293 -12.20 19.55 18.84
#